data_AF-A0A971TMC3-F1
#
_entry.id   AF-A0A971TMC3-F1
#
_cell.length_a   1.000
_cell.length_b   1.000
_cell.length_c   1.000
_cell.angle_alpha   90.00
_cell.angle_beta   90.00
_cell.angle_gamma   90.00
#
_symmetry.space_group_name_H-M   'P 1'
#
loop_
_entity.id
_entity.type
_entity.pdbx_description
1 polymer ?
#
loop_
_entity_poly.entity_id
_entity_poly.type
_entity_poly.pdbx_seq_one_letter_code
_entity_poly.pdbx_strand_id
1 'polypeptide(L)'
;MRASGIGLLSVLSLMLWAGCAGQETCDLTVSYVLEPARSLPEGLSSIAVLDAGVETSADTAEDTDRSVKWAMIAADMMEQMIQDSATQFGTGLTVAKRRDTTKVLAERDMKLAGLVEGGTAAQAAQLLKVQGIIASKLNIRVEVKEGKARTMRGIGVPGWGGRYLGTRYWGGGGSISTEEAGEISRNMTVQCSFGLMDAATGEAIVQYSPKPFRKLDKASPGPIFGSSKGEEDLDSVDGIIGELVEQGTREFVSMFIPCQIDYPCSLESGPSKLSAQGIRFLRMDEYEAARAAFDAALAHQPDDHRSAYALGVTCELLRDWDGALKCYRRAAGMPGLSEDDQVVYIVAKDRVAAHKDRIRRD
;
A
#
# COMPACT_ATOMS: atom_id res chain seq x y z
N MET A 1 43.07 4.43 -3.61
CA MET A 1 43.51 3.54 -2.52
C MET A 1 43.41 4.26 -1.17
N ARG A 2 42.31 4.05 -0.45
CA ARG A 2 42.25 3.77 1.00
C ARG A 2 40.79 3.81 1.42
N ALA A 3 40.35 2.68 1.95
CA ALA A 3 39.07 2.48 2.59
C ALA A 3 38.98 3.31 3.87
N SER A 4 37.78 3.82 4.15
CA SER A 4 37.36 4.22 5.49
C SER A 4 35.92 3.77 5.66
N GLY A 5 35.76 2.61 6.31
CA GLY A 5 34.47 2.06 6.68
C GLY A 5 33.87 2.84 7.84
N ILE A 6 32.58 3.13 7.73
CA ILE A 6 31.75 3.59 8.83
C ILE A 6 30.90 2.38 9.24
N GLY A 7 31.27 1.79 10.38
CA GLY A 7 30.52 0.69 10.97
C GLY A 7 29.20 1.20 11.53
N LEU A 8 28.09 0.67 11.00
CA LEU A 8 26.80 0.75 11.68
C LEU A 8 26.72 -0.41 12.67
N LEU A 9 26.74 -0.07 13.95
CA LEU A 9 26.40 -0.98 15.05
C LEU A 9 24.90 -1.28 15.00
N SER A 10 24.53 -2.43 14.43
CA SER A 10 23.20 -3.01 14.58
C SER A 10 23.06 -3.61 15.98
N VAL A 11 22.26 -2.97 16.83
CA VAL A 11 21.89 -3.49 18.14
C VAL A 11 20.91 -4.66 17.91
N LEU A 12 21.43 -5.88 18.01
CA LEU A 12 20.63 -7.11 18.03
C LEU A 12 19.89 -7.21 19.37
N SER A 13 18.62 -6.84 19.37
CA SER A 13 17.71 -7.09 20.49
C SER A 13 17.24 -8.55 20.42
N LEU A 14 17.96 -9.47 21.08
CA LEU A 14 17.49 -10.83 21.31
C LEU A 14 16.36 -10.82 22.35
N MET A 15 15.10 -10.82 21.91
CA MET A 15 13.98 -11.26 22.74
C MET A 15 13.79 -12.77 22.58
N LEU A 16 14.25 -13.52 23.58
CA LEU A 16 13.96 -14.95 23.74
C LEU A 16 12.53 -15.12 24.26
N TRP A 17 11.60 -15.52 23.38
CA TRP A 17 10.34 -16.12 23.78
C TRP A 17 10.48 -17.64 23.79
N ALA A 18 10.36 -18.24 24.97
CA ALA A 18 10.27 -19.67 25.16
C ALA A 18 8.80 -20.12 25.03
N GLY A 19 8.53 -21.15 24.21
CA GLY A 19 7.35 -22.00 24.39
C GLY A 19 6.25 -21.95 23.31
N CYS A 20 6.59 -22.41 22.11
CA CYS A 20 5.81 -23.13 21.09
C CYS A 20 6.76 -23.15 19.87
N ALA A 21 6.78 -24.18 19.03
CA ALA A 21 7.58 -24.12 17.81
C ALA A 21 6.96 -23.04 16.90
N GLY A 22 7.40 -21.79 17.10
CA GLY A 22 6.84 -20.62 16.44
C GLY A 22 7.06 -20.71 14.95
N GLN A 23 6.08 -20.24 14.18
CA GLN A 23 6.27 -20.01 12.76
C GLN A 23 7.46 -19.06 12.59
N GLU A 24 8.38 -19.39 11.69
CA GLU A 24 9.49 -18.51 11.37
C GLU A 24 8.94 -17.32 10.58
N THR A 25 9.40 -16.12 10.90
CA THR A 25 9.01 -14.91 10.19
C THR A 25 10.23 -14.18 9.61
N CYS A 26 9.99 -13.40 8.57
CA CYS A 26 11.00 -12.54 7.96
C CYS A 26 10.34 -11.28 7.42
N ASP A 27 10.79 -10.13 7.90
CA ASP A 27 10.48 -8.83 7.32
C ASP A 27 11.63 -8.41 6.41
N LEU A 28 11.32 -8.06 5.17
CA LEU A 28 12.29 -7.62 4.18
C LEU A 28 11.67 -6.58 3.25
N THR A 29 12.50 -5.89 2.47
CA THR A 29 12.01 -4.94 1.45
C THR A 29 12.45 -5.41 0.08
N VAL A 30 11.49 -5.58 -0.83
CA VAL A 30 11.78 -5.77 -2.26
C VAL A 30 11.96 -4.39 -2.90
N SER A 31 13.15 -4.14 -3.43
CA SER A 31 13.52 -2.84 -4.01
C SER A 31 13.88 -2.95 -5.48
N TYR A 32 13.35 -2.06 -6.31
CA TYR A 32 13.72 -1.93 -7.72
C TYR A 32 13.49 -0.52 -8.24
N VAL A 33 14.23 -0.15 -9.30
CA VAL A 33 13.99 1.10 -10.03
C VAL A 33 13.00 0.83 -11.15
N LEU A 34 11.92 1.60 -11.18
CA LEU A 34 10.94 1.59 -12.25
C LEU A 34 11.27 2.69 -13.25
N GLU A 35 11.52 2.32 -14.50
CA GLU A 35 11.76 3.27 -15.59
C GLU A 35 10.47 3.97 -16.03
N PRO A 36 10.59 5.19 -16.56
CA PRO A 36 9.45 5.94 -17.05
C PRO A 36 8.76 5.20 -18.19
N ALA A 37 7.42 5.22 -18.18
CA ALA A 37 6.63 4.65 -19.27
C ALA A 37 6.74 5.48 -20.57
N ARG A 38 7.11 6.76 -20.46
CA ARG A 38 7.32 7.66 -21.59
C ARG A 38 8.43 8.67 -21.28
N SER A 39 9.17 9.09 -22.29
CA SER A 39 10.15 10.17 -22.16
C SER A 39 9.46 11.54 -22.09
N LEU A 40 10.07 12.48 -21.37
CA LEU A 40 9.65 13.88 -21.40
C LEU A 40 10.04 14.55 -22.73
N PRO A 41 9.32 15.60 -23.16
CA PRO A 41 9.68 16.40 -24.34
C PRO A 41 11.09 16.99 -24.23
N GLU A 42 11.76 17.14 -25.38
CA GLU A 42 13.09 17.76 -25.43
C GLU A 42 13.05 19.19 -24.89
N GLY A 43 13.98 19.51 -23.98
CA GLY A 43 14.12 20.83 -23.38
C GLY A 43 13.25 21.07 -22.13
N LEU A 44 12.36 20.16 -21.75
CA LEU A 44 11.62 20.25 -20.48
C LEU A 44 12.53 19.88 -19.30
N SER A 45 12.95 20.87 -18.51
CA SER A 45 13.82 20.72 -17.35
C SER A 45 13.33 21.45 -16.09
N SER A 46 12.25 22.23 -16.19
CA SER A 46 11.69 22.98 -15.05
C SER A 46 10.18 22.86 -15.00
N ILE A 47 9.65 22.37 -13.89
CA ILE A 47 8.21 22.25 -13.65
C ILE A 47 7.81 22.84 -12.31
N ALA A 48 6.53 23.13 -12.12
CA ALA A 48 5.94 23.41 -10.82
C ALA A 48 4.84 22.39 -10.51
N VAL A 49 4.71 21.98 -9.25
CA VAL A 49 3.57 21.17 -8.81
C VAL A 49 2.60 22.10 -8.10
N LEU A 50 1.33 22.01 -8.48
CA LEU A 50 0.27 22.82 -7.91
C LEU A 50 -0.65 21.98 -7.04
N ASP A 51 -1.07 22.59 -5.95
CA ASP A 51 -2.15 22.14 -5.08
C ASP A 51 -3.37 21.81 -5.94
N ALA A 52 -3.99 20.65 -5.71
CA ALA A 52 -5.16 20.26 -6.48
C ALA A 52 -6.24 21.34 -6.34
N GLY A 53 -6.83 21.74 -7.48
CA GLY A 53 -8.08 22.47 -7.45
C GLY A 53 -9.19 21.53 -6.97
N VAL A 54 -9.64 21.69 -5.72
CA VAL A 54 -10.77 20.92 -5.21
C VAL A 54 -12.05 21.44 -5.87
N GLU A 55 -12.58 20.69 -6.84
CA GLU A 55 -14.01 20.80 -7.12
C GLU A 55 -14.75 20.03 -6.02
N THR A 56 -15.40 20.78 -5.14
CA THR A 56 -16.23 20.26 -4.08
C THR A 56 -17.50 19.65 -4.67
N SER A 57 -17.42 18.41 -5.15
CA SER A 57 -18.58 17.52 -5.21
C SER A 57 -18.77 16.81 -3.85
N ALA A 58 -18.44 17.51 -2.77
CA ALA A 58 -18.43 16.99 -1.42
C ALA A 58 -19.83 17.20 -0.82
N ASP A 59 -20.43 16.13 -0.30
CA ASP A 59 -21.76 16.18 0.32
C ASP A 59 -21.73 16.96 1.66
N THR A 60 -20.53 17.20 2.23
CA THR A 60 -20.31 17.91 3.49
C THR A 60 -19.08 18.83 3.48
N ALA A 61 -19.02 19.80 4.40
CA ALA A 61 -17.85 20.67 4.58
C ALA A 61 -16.59 19.89 5.03
N GLU A 62 -16.77 18.81 5.81
CA GLU A 62 -15.67 17.98 6.29
C GLU A 62 -14.95 17.23 5.14
N ASP A 63 -15.71 16.75 4.15
CA ASP A 63 -15.16 16.11 2.95
C ASP A 63 -14.38 17.09 2.07
N THR A 64 -14.75 18.36 2.10
CA THR A 64 -14.03 19.45 1.42
C THR A 64 -12.66 19.66 2.07
N ASP A 65 -12.61 19.83 3.40
CA ASP A 65 -11.36 20.06 4.14
C ASP A 65 -10.39 18.88 3.99
N ARG A 66 -10.92 17.65 4.03
CA ARG A 66 -10.16 16.42 3.78
C ARG A 66 -9.55 16.42 2.38
N SER A 67 -10.35 16.76 1.35
CA SER A 67 -9.87 16.80 -0.03
C SER A 67 -8.78 17.86 -0.22
N VAL A 68 -8.91 19.03 0.40
CA VAL A 68 -7.88 20.10 0.37
C VAL A 68 -6.58 19.64 1.05
N LYS A 69 -6.68 19.03 2.24
CA LYS A 69 -5.52 18.49 2.96
C LYS A 69 -4.75 17.48 2.12
N TRP A 70 -5.44 16.51 1.55
CA TRP A 70 -4.80 15.42 0.80
C TRP A 70 -4.31 15.85 -0.57
N ALA A 71 -4.95 16.84 -1.19
CA ALA A 71 -4.43 17.52 -2.37
C ALA A 71 -3.07 18.17 -2.10
N MET A 72 -2.95 18.86 -0.95
CA MET A 72 -1.70 19.48 -0.55
C MET A 72 -0.61 18.44 -0.29
N ILE A 73 -0.94 17.36 0.40
CA ILE A 73 0.01 16.26 0.66
C ILE A 73 0.44 15.58 -0.65
N ALA A 74 -0.49 15.31 -1.58
CA ALA A 74 -0.17 14.70 -2.87
C ALA A 74 0.82 15.55 -3.67
N ALA A 75 0.64 16.87 -3.68
CA ALA A 75 1.58 17.78 -4.32
C ALA A 75 2.98 17.68 -3.67
N ASP A 76 3.08 17.73 -2.35
CA ASP A 76 4.37 17.58 -1.64
C ASP A 76 5.05 16.25 -1.95
N MET A 77 4.27 15.16 -1.99
CA MET A 77 4.77 13.84 -2.35
C MET A 77 5.32 13.80 -3.78
N MET A 78 4.63 14.43 -4.74
CA MET A 78 5.13 14.54 -6.12
C MET A 78 6.43 15.34 -6.18
N GLU A 79 6.49 16.50 -5.52
CA GLU A 79 7.71 17.32 -5.48
C GLU A 79 8.90 16.53 -4.93
N GLN A 80 8.69 15.85 -3.80
CA GLN A 80 9.71 15.05 -3.15
C GLN A 80 10.19 13.90 -4.04
N MET A 81 9.26 13.12 -4.62
CA MET A 81 9.61 12.02 -5.52
C MET A 81 10.41 12.50 -6.74
N ILE A 82 10.06 13.65 -7.30
CA ILE A 82 10.77 14.22 -8.45
C ILE A 82 12.18 14.70 -8.06
N GLN A 83 12.32 15.35 -6.91
CA GLN A 83 13.62 15.79 -6.39
C GLN A 83 14.53 14.60 -6.03
N ASP A 84 13.98 13.56 -5.41
CA ASP A 84 14.71 12.33 -5.08
C ASP A 84 15.18 11.62 -6.35
N SER A 85 14.31 11.51 -7.35
CA SER A 85 14.66 10.95 -8.66
C SER A 85 15.76 11.75 -9.36
N ALA A 86 15.68 13.09 -9.34
CA ALA A 86 16.73 13.96 -9.90
C ALA A 86 18.07 13.74 -9.19
N THR A 87 18.06 13.55 -7.88
CA THR A 87 19.26 13.31 -7.07
C THR A 87 19.84 11.92 -7.29
N GLN A 88 18.99 10.90 -7.35
CA GLN A 88 19.42 9.49 -7.44
C GLN A 88 19.79 9.08 -8.87
N PHE A 89 19.07 9.61 -9.87
CA PHE A 89 19.16 9.15 -11.27
C PHE A 89 19.58 10.24 -12.26
N GLY A 90 19.76 11.49 -11.82
CA GLY A 90 20.28 12.55 -12.66
C GLY A 90 19.33 13.00 -13.79
N THR A 91 18.02 12.97 -13.56
CA THR A 91 16.98 13.24 -14.58
C THR A 91 17.00 14.66 -15.16
N GLY A 92 17.71 15.61 -14.52
CA GLY A 92 17.80 17.00 -14.96
C GLY A 92 16.50 17.82 -14.81
N LEU A 93 15.44 17.23 -14.26
CA LEU A 93 14.16 17.88 -14.02
C LEU A 93 14.18 18.56 -12.64
N THR A 94 13.96 19.87 -12.65
CA THR A 94 13.87 20.68 -11.43
C THR A 94 12.43 21.06 -11.11
N VAL A 95 12.11 21.12 -9.83
CA VAL A 95 10.79 21.54 -9.33
C VAL A 95 10.91 22.92 -8.67
N ALA A 96 10.11 23.87 -9.13
CA ALA A 96 10.03 25.20 -8.53
C ALA A 96 9.43 25.13 -7.12
N LYS A 97 9.98 25.92 -6.19
CA LYS A 97 9.59 25.87 -4.77
C LYS A 97 8.17 26.39 -4.56
N ARG A 98 7.33 25.53 -3.97
CA ARG A 98 5.90 25.77 -3.75
C ARG A 98 5.53 27.05 -2.99
N ARG A 99 6.31 27.47 -1.99
CA ARG A 99 6.01 28.71 -1.23
C ARG A 99 5.97 29.97 -2.09
N ASP A 100 6.79 29.98 -3.14
CA ASP A 100 6.81 31.07 -4.10
C ASP A 100 5.66 30.93 -5.10
N THR A 101 5.23 29.71 -5.41
CA THR A 101 4.16 29.44 -6.37
C THR A 101 2.77 29.77 -5.82
N THR A 102 2.46 29.35 -4.59
CA THR A 102 1.15 29.61 -3.95
C THR A 102 0.90 31.11 -3.78
N LYS A 103 1.92 31.87 -3.38
CA LYS A 103 1.81 33.32 -3.19
C LYS A 103 1.55 34.04 -4.51
N VAL A 104 2.30 33.70 -5.55
CA VAL A 104 2.18 34.32 -6.88
C VAL A 104 0.82 34.04 -7.51
N LEU A 105 0.28 32.83 -7.33
CA LEU A 105 -1.05 32.47 -7.86
C LEU A 105 -2.19 33.11 -7.07
N ALA A 106 -2.08 33.18 -5.73
CA ALA A 106 -3.06 33.84 -4.88
C ALA A 106 -3.14 35.36 -5.14
N GLU A 107 -2.00 36.02 -5.37
CA GLU A 107 -1.95 37.44 -5.74
C GLU A 107 -2.64 37.76 -7.08
N ARG A 108 -2.91 36.74 -7.91
CA ARG A 108 -3.51 36.86 -9.24
C ARG A 108 -4.91 36.27 -9.34
N ASP A 109 -5.52 35.88 -8.21
CA ASP A 109 -6.88 35.30 -8.13
C ASP A 109 -7.10 34.12 -9.09
N MET A 110 -6.09 33.26 -9.23
CA MET A 110 -6.13 32.13 -10.17
C MET A 110 -6.90 30.94 -9.56
N LYS A 111 -7.97 30.50 -10.24
CA LYS A 111 -8.72 29.30 -9.84
C LYS A 111 -8.00 28.03 -10.25
N LEU A 112 -7.45 27.31 -9.25
CA LEU A 112 -6.70 26.07 -9.46
C LEU A 112 -7.56 24.93 -10.06
N ALA A 113 -8.88 24.95 -9.85
CA ALA A 113 -9.82 23.95 -10.38
C ALA A 113 -9.85 23.88 -11.91
N GLY A 114 -9.62 25.00 -12.60
CA GLY A 114 -9.57 25.07 -14.07
C GLY A 114 -8.22 24.71 -14.67
N LEU A 115 -7.19 24.42 -13.87
CA LEU A 115 -5.83 24.18 -14.37
C LEU A 115 -5.62 22.81 -15.02
N VAL A 116 -6.57 21.90 -14.86
CA VAL A 116 -6.61 20.66 -15.66
C VAL A 116 -7.08 20.98 -17.09
N GLU A 117 -7.60 22.19 -17.34
CA GLU A 117 -7.95 22.73 -18.65
C GLU A 117 -6.85 23.68 -19.14
N GLY A 118 -6.33 23.45 -20.35
CA GLY A 118 -5.01 23.93 -20.79
C GLY A 118 -4.72 25.43 -20.72
N GLY A 119 -5.74 26.27 -20.87
CA GLY A 119 -5.56 27.73 -20.93
C GLY A 119 -5.09 28.37 -19.62
N THR A 120 -5.58 27.88 -18.47
CA THR A 120 -5.22 28.43 -17.15
C THR A 120 -3.83 27.92 -16.73
N ALA A 121 -3.45 26.70 -17.14
CA ALA A 121 -2.14 26.10 -16.85
C ALA A 121 -0.98 26.89 -17.49
N ALA A 122 -1.11 27.29 -18.75
CA ALA A 122 -0.09 28.08 -19.45
C ALA A 122 0.21 29.42 -18.73
N GLN A 123 -0.85 30.12 -18.29
CA GLN A 123 -0.70 31.39 -17.57
C GLN A 123 -0.01 31.21 -16.20
N ALA A 124 -0.39 30.17 -15.45
CA ALA A 124 0.27 29.85 -14.19
C ALA A 124 1.76 29.55 -14.42
N ALA A 125 2.12 28.81 -15.46
CA ALA A 125 3.51 28.43 -15.70
C ALA A 125 4.38 29.65 -16.04
N GLN A 126 3.84 30.59 -16.82
CA GLN A 126 4.51 31.85 -17.13
C GLN A 126 4.79 32.68 -15.88
N LEU A 127 3.83 32.76 -14.95
CA LEU A 127 3.99 33.47 -13.68
C LEU A 127 5.10 32.85 -12.82
N LEU A 128 5.18 31.51 -12.82
CA LEU A 128 6.15 30.75 -12.05
C LEU A 128 7.50 30.60 -12.74
N LYS A 129 7.62 31.05 -14.00
CA LYS A 129 8.81 30.92 -14.85
C LYS A 129 9.26 29.46 -15.02
N VAL A 130 8.30 28.55 -15.18
CA VAL A 130 8.52 27.12 -15.42
C VAL A 130 8.03 26.72 -16.81
N GLN A 131 8.51 25.60 -17.33
CA GLN A 131 8.18 25.08 -18.66
C GLN A 131 7.01 24.08 -18.63
N GLY A 132 6.66 23.56 -17.46
CA GLY A 132 5.48 22.72 -17.29
C GLY A 132 4.87 22.84 -15.91
N ILE A 133 3.62 22.43 -15.80
CA ILE A 133 2.88 22.43 -14.54
C ILE A 133 2.25 21.07 -14.32
N ILE A 134 2.40 20.55 -13.11
CA ILE A 134 1.62 19.43 -12.63
C ILE A 134 0.40 19.99 -11.91
N ALA A 135 -0.78 19.64 -12.41
CA ALA A 135 -2.05 19.91 -11.77
C ALA A 135 -2.69 18.59 -11.32
N SER A 136 -3.44 18.66 -10.23
CA SER A 136 -4.11 17.51 -9.65
C SER A 136 -5.58 17.80 -9.34
N LYS A 137 -6.37 16.73 -9.28
CA LYS A 137 -7.74 16.71 -8.77
C LYS A 137 -7.93 15.41 -8.00
N LEU A 138 -8.36 15.54 -6.74
CA LEU A 138 -8.67 14.41 -5.88
C LEU A 138 -10.13 14.46 -5.46
N ASN A 139 -10.79 13.31 -5.49
CA ASN A 139 -12.13 13.11 -4.95
C ASN A 139 -12.07 11.94 -3.98
N ILE A 140 -12.34 12.23 -2.70
CA ILE A 140 -12.22 11.29 -1.60
C ILE A 140 -13.61 11.06 -1.04
N ARG A 141 -14.01 9.80 -0.94
CA ARG A 141 -15.28 9.39 -0.35
C ARG A 141 -15.06 8.37 0.75
N VAL A 142 -15.73 8.58 1.87
CA VAL A 142 -15.71 7.68 3.02
C VAL A 142 -17.15 7.27 3.32
N GLU A 143 -17.48 5.99 3.12
CA GLU A 143 -18.82 5.44 3.36
C GLU A 143 -18.76 4.48 4.55
N VAL A 144 -19.30 4.91 5.71
CA VAL A 144 -19.41 4.08 6.92
C VAL A 144 -20.73 3.30 6.89
N LYS A 145 -20.68 2.03 7.25
CA LYS A 145 -21.82 1.12 7.36
C LYS A 145 -21.75 0.37 8.69
N GLU A 146 -22.77 0.55 9.50
CA GLU A 146 -23.01 -0.27 10.69
C GLU A 146 -23.78 -1.53 10.30
N GLY A 147 -23.36 -2.65 10.87
CA GLY A 147 -23.92 -3.97 10.63
C GLY A 147 -24.07 -4.76 11.92
N LYS A 148 -24.54 -6.00 11.77
CA LYS A 148 -24.65 -6.95 12.86
C LYS A 148 -24.10 -8.29 12.44
N ALA A 149 -23.29 -8.89 13.31
CA ALA A 149 -22.77 -10.23 13.14
C ALA A 149 -23.22 -11.14 14.30
N ARG A 150 -23.32 -12.43 14.02
CA ARG A 150 -23.73 -13.44 15.01
C ARG A 150 -22.50 -13.95 15.75
N THR A 151 -22.55 -13.92 17.09
CA THR A 151 -21.55 -14.47 17.99
C THR A 151 -22.18 -15.54 18.88
N MET A 152 -21.47 -16.64 19.12
CA MET A 152 -21.92 -17.65 20.08
C MET A 152 -21.47 -17.28 21.49
N ARG A 153 -22.40 -17.29 22.45
CA ARG A 153 -22.12 -17.20 23.88
C ARG A 153 -22.41 -18.53 24.57
N GLY A 154 -21.42 -18.98 25.33
CA GLY A 154 -21.50 -20.18 26.16
C GLY A 154 -21.02 -21.46 25.46
N ILE A 155 -19.94 -22.04 25.97
CA ILE A 155 -19.58 -23.44 25.74
C ILE A 155 -19.81 -24.14 27.07
N GLY A 156 -21.01 -24.67 27.28
CA GLY A 156 -21.23 -25.59 28.38
C GLY A 156 -20.52 -26.90 28.05
N VAL A 157 -19.33 -27.14 28.62
CA VAL A 157 -18.63 -28.41 28.47
C VAL A 157 -19.44 -29.49 29.21
N PRO A 158 -19.99 -30.51 28.52
CA PRO A 158 -20.68 -31.60 29.19
C PRO A 158 -19.66 -32.36 30.05
N GLY A 159 -19.76 -32.22 31.38
CA GLY A 159 -18.89 -32.90 32.33
C GLY A 159 -17.83 -32.04 33.03
N TRP A 160 -17.63 -30.77 32.64
CA TRP A 160 -16.77 -29.86 33.39
C TRP A 160 -17.59 -29.07 34.40
N GLY A 161 -18.07 -29.77 35.42
CA GLY A 161 -18.60 -29.15 36.63
C GLY A 161 -17.49 -28.39 37.34
N GLY A 162 -17.57 -27.06 37.34
CA GLY A 162 -16.79 -26.22 38.24
C GLY A 162 -17.01 -26.68 39.68
N ARG A 163 -15.94 -27.08 40.35
CA ARG A 163 -15.96 -27.61 41.71
C ARG A 163 -16.05 -26.44 42.71
N TYR A 164 -17.22 -25.83 42.82
CA TYR A 164 -17.54 -24.91 43.92
C TYR A 164 -18.79 -25.40 44.64
N LEU A 165 -18.61 -25.73 45.93
CA LEU A 165 -19.64 -26.16 46.89
C LEU A 165 -20.43 -27.44 46.53
N GLY A 166 -19.75 -28.59 46.62
CA GLY A 166 -20.21 -29.73 47.43
C GLY A 166 -21.52 -30.47 47.08
N THR A 167 -22.24 -30.16 46.00
CA THR A 167 -23.53 -30.80 45.71
C THR A 167 -23.62 -31.26 44.26
N ARG A 168 -23.88 -32.56 44.06
CA ARG A 168 -23.84 -33.25 42.76
C ARG A 168 -25.20 -33.08 42.05
N TYR A 169 -25.32 -32.10 41.17
CA TYR A 169 -26.45 -32.00 40.22
C TYR A 169 -26.03 -32.61 38.87
N TRP A 170 -26.70 -33.68 38.45
CA TRP A 170 -26.62 -34.21 37.10
C TRP A 170 -27.85 -33.72 36.34
N GLY A 171 -27.73 -32.55 35.72
CA GLY A 171 -28.82 -31.92 34.97
C GLY A 171 -28.48 -30.49 34.61
N GLY A 172 -28.27 -30.24 33.31
CA GLY A 172 -27.99 -28.90 32.79
C GLY A 172 -27.40 -29.01 31.39
N GLY A 173 -28.27 -29.07 30.38
CA GLY A 173 -27.84 -28.93 29.00
C GLY A 173 -27.13 -27.60 28.83
N GLY A 174 -25.91 -27.62 28.31
CA GLY A 174 -25.22 -26.39 27.92
C GLY A 174 -26.03 -25.73 26.81
N SER A 175 -26.76 -24.66 27.12
CA SER A 175 -27.42 -23.85 26.12
C SER A 175 -26.35 -23.05 25.39
N ILE A 176 -26.08 -23.41 24.14
CA ILE A 176 -25.39 -22.52 23.20
C ILE A 176 -26.40 -21.44 22.85
N SER A 177 -26.17 -20.20 23.30
CA SER A 177 -26.95 -19.05 22.83
C SER A 177 -26.18 -18.34 21.74
N THR A 178 -26.89 -17.90 20.71
CA THR A 178 -26.35 -17.01 19.69
C THR A 178 -26.85 -15.61 19.98
N GLU A 179 -25.94 -14.65 20.08
CA GLU A 179 -26.24 -13.23 20.24
C GLU A 179 -25.82 -12.45 18.99
N GLU A 180 -26.48 -11.32 18.74
CA GLU A 180 -26.04 -10.35 17.73
C GLU A 180 -25.09 -9.36 18.39
N ALA A 181 -23.92 -9.16 17.80
CA ALA A 181 -22.97 -8.13 18.18
C ALA A 181 -22.80 -7.14 17.00
N GLY A 182 -22.58 -5.87 17.32
CA GLY A 182 -22.39 -4.82 16.32
C GLY A 182 -21.10 -5.04 15.53
N GLU A 183 -21.18 -4.88 14.22
CA GLU A 183 -20.06 -4.82 13.29
C GLU A 183 -20.03 -3.42 12.69
N ILE A 184 -18.83 -2.91 12.41
CA ILE A 184 -18.67 -1.67 11.66
C ILE A 184 -17.76 -1.91 10.47
N SER A 185 -18.10 -1.29 9.34
CA SER A 185 -17.29 -1.32 8.13
C SER A 185 -17.28 0.05 7.48
N ARG A 186 -16.16 0.39 6.85
CA ARG A 186 -15.94 1.64 6.13
C ARG A 186 -15.36 1.32 4.77
N ASN A 187 -16.04 1.74 3.71
CA ASN A 187 -15.51 1.69 2.37
C ASN A 187 -14.93 3.05 2.01
N MET A 188 -13.65 3.09 1.68
CA MET A 188 -12.93 4.30 1.32
C MET A 188 -12.60 4.28 -0.15
N THR A 189 -12.81 5.39 -0.82
CA THR A 189 -12.57 5.54 -2.25
C THR A 189 -11.80 6.82 -2.51
N VAL A 190 -10.69 6.71 -3.25
CA VAL A 190 -9.91 7.86 -3.74
C VAL A 190 -9.87 7.80 -5.26
N GLN A 191 -10.50 8.77 -5.91
CA GLN A 191 -10.34 9.02 -7.34
C GLN A 191 -9.35 10.15 -7.54
N CYS A 192 -8.28 9.89 -8.29
CA CYS A 192 -7.31 10.92 -8.67
C CYS A 192 -7.38 11.20 -10.17
N SER A 193 -7.05 12.43 -10.53
CA SER A 193 -6.75 12.85 -11.90
C SER A 193 -5.56 13.79 -11.84
N PHE A 194 -4.46 13.40 -12.48
CA PHE A 194 -3.21 14.14 -12.52
C PHE A 194 -2.84 14.47 -13.97
N GLY A 195 -2.28 15.65 -14.18
CA GLY A 195 -1.85 16.12 -15.49
C GLY A 195 -0.54 16.88 -15.40
N LEU A 196 0.43 16.52 -16.23
CA LEU A 196 1.60 17.34 -16.53
C LEU A 196 1.29 18.08 -17.83
N MET A 197 1.22 19.42 -17.75
CA MET A 197 0.85 20.31 -18.84
C MET A 197 2.08 21.08 -19.32
N ASP A 198 2.19 21.26 -20.63
CA ASP A 198 3.19 22.13 -21.25
C ASP A 198 2.80 23.60 -21.06
N ALA A 199 3.75 24.43 -20.63
CA ALA A 199 3.51 25.84 -20.35
C ALA A 199 3.28 26.69 -21.61
N ALA A 200 3.91 26.31 -22.73
CA ALA A 200 3.88 27.08 -23.96
C ALA A 200 2.61 26.81 -24.76
N THR A 201 2.16 25.54 -24.80
CA THR A 201 0.98 25.14 -25.57
C THR A 201 -0.28 25.02 -24.71
N GLY A 202 -0.14 24.79 -23.41
CA GLY A 202 -1.26 24.42 -22.53
C GLY A 202 -1.75 22.98 -22.76
N GLU A 203 -1.06 22.18 -23.57
CA GLU A 203 -1.45 20.79 -23.84
C GLU A 203 -0.93 19.82 -22.77
N ALA A 204 -1.63 18.71 -22.58
CA ALA A 204 -1.21 17.67 -21.64
C ALA A 204 -0.06 16.83 -22.22
N ILE A 205 1.09 16.86 -21.55
CA ILE A 205 2.24 15.96 -21.81
C ILE A 205 1.95 14.58 -21.21
N VAL A 206 1.43 14.56 -19.98
CA VAL A 206 1.02 13.34 -19.27
C VAL A 206 -0.35 13.57 -18.69
N GLN A 207 -1.25 12.61 -18.89
CA GLN A 207 -2.54 12.57 -18.23
C GLN A 207 -2.72 11.20 -17.59
N TYR A 208 -3.25 11.20 -16.37
CA TYR A 208 -3.44 10.02 -15.55
C TYR A 208 -4.73 10.14 -14.76
N SER A 209 -5.68 9.23 -15.02
CA SER A 209 -6.97 9.17 -14.33
C SER A 209 -7.38 7.70 -14.22
N PRO A 210 -6.83 6.96 -13.24
CA PRO A 210 -7.08 5.53 -13.07
C PRO A 210 -8.51 5.30 -12.58
N LYS A 211 -8.90 4.03 -12.47
CA LYS A 211 -10.10 3.67 -11.69
C LYS A 211 -9.92 4.10 -10.24
N PRO A 212 -11.02 4.37 -9.49
CA PRO A 212 -10.91 4.76 -8.10
C PRO A 212 -10.20 3.67 -7.28
N PHE A 213 -9.20 4.07 -6.50
CA PHE A 213 -8.59 3.21 -5.51
C PHE A 213 -9.58 2.99 -4.37
N ARG A 214 -9.69 1.76 -3.88
CA ARG A 214 -10.68 1.39 -2.85
C ARG A 214 -10.04 0.53 -1.78
N LYS A 215 -10.40 0.79 -0.53
CA LYS A 215 -10.03 -0.05 0.61
C LYS A 215 -11.25 -0.22 1.52
N LEU A 216 -11.56 -1.47 1.83
CA LEU A 216 -12.56 -1.84 2.82
C LEU A 216 -11.83 -2.02 4.15
N ASP A 217 -12.28 -1.27 5.14
CA ASP A 217 -11.81 -1.36 6.52
C ASP A 217 -12.98 -1.87 7.36
N LYS A 218 -12.79 -2.96 8.10
CA LYS A 218 -13.90 -3.70 8.71
C LYS A 218 -13.48 -4.32 10.03
N ALA A 219 -14.28 -4.08 11.06
CA ALA A 219 -14.13 -4.69 12.37
C ALA A 219 -15.37 -5.53 12.70
N SER A 220 -15.18 -6.86 12.72
CA SER A 220 -16.22 -7.82 13.09
C SER A 220 -15.96 -8.44 14.47
N PRO A 221 -17.02 -8.75 15.23
CA PRO A 221 -16.91 -9.59 16.42
C PRO A 221 -16.44 -11.00 16.05
N GLY A 222 -15.62 -11.59 16.90
CA GLY A 222 -15.18 -12.98 16.74
C GLY A 222 -16.35 -13.99 16.82
N PRO A 223 -16.21 -15.19 16.21
CA PRO A 223 -17.30 -16.15 16.09
C PRO A 223 -17.76 -16.75 17.45
N ILE A 224 -16.91 -16.66 18.47
CA ILE A 224 -17.18 -17.18 19.82
C ILE A 224 -16.82 -16.08 20.83
N PHE A 225 -17.75 -15.75 21.74
CA PHE A 225 -17.59 -14.72 22.77
C PHE A 225 -17.21 -13.31 22.24
N GLY A 226 -17.54 -13.00 20.98
CA GLY A 226 -17.30 -11.68 20.40
C GLY A 226 -18.10 -10.56 21.07
N SER A 227 -17.47 -9.40 21.23
CA SER A 227 -18.11 -8.14 21.64
C SER A 227 -18.36 -7.24 20.44
N SER A 228 -19.37 -6.37 20.52
CA SER A 228 -19.62 -5.34 19.49
C SER A 228 -18.37 -4.50 19.23
N LYS A 229 -18.19 -4.13 17.96
CA LYS A 229 -17.07 -3.33 17.47
C LYS A 229 -17.47 -1.87 17.25
N GLY A 230 -16.55 -0.97 17.57
CA GLY A 230 -16.69 0.47 17.42
C GLY A 230 -15.71 1.05 16.40
N GLU A 231 -15.78 2.35 16.16
CA GLU A 231 -14.89 3.04 15.23
C GLU A 231 -13.42 2.97 15.67
N GLU A 232 -13.17 2.83 16.99
CA GLU A 232 -11.84 2.63 17.56
C GLU A 232 -11.18 1.29 17.17
N ASP A 233 -11.96 0.32 16.71
CA ASP A 233 -11.47 -0.97 16.22
C ASP A 233 -11.07 -0.92 14.73
N LEU A 234 -11.30 0.21 14.05
CA LEU A 234 -10.96 0.43 12.63
C LEU A 234 -9.61 1.13 12.47
N ASP A 235 -9.04 1.02 11.27
CA ASP A 235 -7.83 1.72 10.90
C ASP A 235 -8.06 3.23 10.74
N SER A 236 -6.99 4.00 10.94
CA SER A 236 -6.99 5.45 10.77
C SER A 236 -7.48 5.85 9.37
N VAL A 237 -8.52 6.68 9.31
CA VAL A 237 -9.03 7.32 8.08
C VAL A 237 -7.89 7.97 7.31
N ASP A 238 -7.09 8.79 8.00
CA ASP A 238 -5.97 9.48 7.37
C ASP A 238 -4.88 8.50 6.91
N GLY A 239 -4.60 7.45 7.68
CA GLY A 239 -3.63 6.42 7.28
C GLY A 239 -4.00 5.77 5.95
N ILE A 240 -5.25 5.32 5.81
CA ILE A 240 -5.71 4.68 4.58
C ILE A 240 -5.79 5.67 3.42
N ILE A 241 -6.27 6.90 3.62
CA ILE A 241 -6.27 7.90 2.53
C ILE A 241 -4.83 8.16 2.05
N GLY A 242 -3.89 8.27 2.99
CA GLY A 242 -2.48 8.48 2.67
C GLY A 242 -1.91 7.38 1.79
N GLU A 243 -2.18 6.13 2.12
CA GLU A 243 -1.78 4.97 1.32
C GLU A 243 -2.35 5.05 -0.12
N LEU A 244 -3.64 5.36 -0.27
CA LEU A 244 -4.29 5.44 -1.59
C LEU A 244 -3.80 6.65 -2.42
N VAL A 245 -3.55 7.79 -1.77
CA VAL A 245 -3.02 9.00 -2.41
C VAL A 245 -1.56 8.81 -2.80
N GLU A 246 -0.77 8.16 -1.96
CA GLU A 246 0.61 7.77 -2.25
C GLU A 246 0.68 6.88 -3.48
N GLN A 247 -0.16 5.85 -3.53
CA GLN A 247 -0.23 4.93 -4.66
C GLN A 247 -0.49 5.70 -5.97
N GLY A 248 -1.54 6.53 -6.01
CA GLY A 248 -1.86 7.33 -7.19
C GLY A 248 -0.73 8.27 -7.59
N THR A 249 -0.14 8.95 -6.62
CA THR A 249 0.96 9.90 -6.83
C THR A 249 2.18 9.21 -7.43
N ARG A 250 2.58 8.08 -6.83
CA ARG A 250 3.72 7.28 -7.27
C ARG A 250 3.50 6.70 -8.66
N GLU A 251 2.31 6.17 -8.94
CA GLU A 251 1.96 5.62 -10.26
C GLU A 251 2.09 6.72 -11.33
N PHE A 252 1.56 7.91 -11.09
CA PHE A 252 1.67 9.05 -12.02
C PHE A 252 3.09 9.54 -12.24
N VAL A 253 3.83 9.82 -11.16
CA VAL A 253 5.20 10.34 -11.25
C VAL A 253 6.10 9.33 -11.96
N SER A 254 5.94 8.03 -11.68
CA SER A 254 6.69 6.98 -12.35
C SER A 254 6.46 6.93 -13.86
N MET A 255 5.40 7.54 -14.39
CA MET A 255 5.12 7.51 -15.83
C MET A 255 6.18 8.26 -16.64
N PHE A 256 6.83 9.28 -16.06
CA PHE A 256 7.70 10.19 -16.79
C PHE A 256 9.06 10.44 -16.12
N ILE A 257 9.29 9.94 -14.91
CA ILE A 257 10.62 9.87 -14.31
C ILE A 257 10.88 8.49 -13.69
N PRO A 258 12.15 8.07 -13.59
CA PRO A 258 12.51 6.85 -12.87
C PRO A 258 12.21 7.00 -11.37
N CYS A 259 11.62 5.97 -10.77
CA CYS A 259 11.29 5.97 -9.34
C CYS A 259 11.85 4.72 -8.66
N GLN A 260 12.46 4.90 -7.49
CA GLN A 260 12.75 3.80 -6.59
C GLN A 260 11.45 3.30 -5.99
N ILE A 261 11.18 2.01 -6.14
CA ILE A 261 10.05 1.32 -5.52
C ILE A 261 10.61 0.43 -4.44
N ASP A 262 10.32 0.78 -3.19
CA ASP A 262 10.57 -0.05 -2.03
C ASP A 262 9.25 -0.62 -1.54
N TYR A 263 9.14 -1.94 -1.50
CA TYR A 263 7.95 -2.64 -1.07
C TYR A 263 8.28 -3.55 0.12
N PRO A 264 7.83 -3.19 1.33
CA PRO A 264 8.02 -4.03 2.51
C PRO A 264 7.14 -5.28 2.39
N CYS A 265 7.74 -6.42 2.71
CA CYS A 265 7.11 -7.73 2.78
C CYS A 265 7.29 -8.28 4.19
N SER A 266 6.18 -8.70 4.83
CA SER A 266 6.23 -9.55 6.01
C SER A 266 5.87 -10.98 5.60
N LEU A 267 6.75 -11.92 5.91
CA LEU A 267 6.63 -13.31 5.53
C LEU A 267 6.51 -14.20 6.76
N GLU A 268 5.60 -15.17 6.69
CA GLU A 268 5.46 -16.24 7.67
C GLU A 268 5.70 -17.59 7.01
N SER A 269 6.39 -18.49 7.70
CA SER A 269 6.53 -19.86 7.24
C SER A 269 5.18 -20.57 7.23
N GLY A 270 4.96 -21.37 6.19
CA GLY A 270 3.98 -22.45 6.21
C GLY A 270 4.30 -23.52 7.27
N PRO A 271 3.46 -24.55 7.39
CA PRO A 271 3.55 -25.52 8.49
C PRO A 271 4.72 -26.51 8.35
N SER A 272 5.38 -26.57 7.19
CA SER A 272 6.46 -27.52 6.94
C SER A 272 7.82 -27.01 7.43
N LYS A 273 8.70 -27.92 7.87
CA LYS A 273 10.09 -27.59 8.23
C LYS A 273 10.87 -26.96 7.07
N LEU A 274 10.55 -27.36 5.83
CA LEU A 274 11.16 -26.82 4.62
C LEU A 274 10.73 -25.36 4.39
N SER A 275 9.48 -25.01 4.68
CA SER A 275 9.02 -23.62 4.65
C SER A 275 9.75 -22.76 5.67
N ALA A 276 9.84 -23.22 6.92
CA ALA A 276 10.61 -22.55 7.97
C ALA A 276 12.09 -22.39 7.61
N GLN A 277 12.68 -23.39 6.95
CA GLN A 277 14.04 -23.33 6.43
C GLN A 277 14.17 -22.27 5.31
N GLY A 278 13.22 -22.17 4.40
CA GLY A 278 13.19 -21.13 3.37
C GLY A 278 13.19 -19.72 3.97
N ILE A 279 12.38 -19.48 5.00
CA ILE A 279 12.37 -18.19 5.72
C ILE A 279 13.71 -17.91 6.42
N ARG A 280 14.37 -18.93 6.96
CA ARG A 280 15.72 -18.80 7.53
C ARG A 280 16.76 -18.39 6.49
N PHE A 281 16.71 -18.97 5.29
CA PHE A 281 17.59 -18.60 4.19
C PHE A 281 17.34 -17.17 3.70
N LEU A 282 16.08 -16.72 3.64
CA LEU A 282 15.74 -15.33 3.31
C LEU A 282 16.38 -14.34 4.30
N ARG A 283 16.33 -14.62 5.62
CA ARG A 283 16.99 -13.78 6.63
C ARG A 283 18.52 -13.76 6.53
N MET A 284 19.11 -14.72 5.83
CA MET A 284 20.55 -14.80 5.58
C MET A 284 20.93 -14.25 4.20
N ASP A 285 19.98 -13.69 3.46
CA ASP A 285 20.12 -13.25 2.07
C ASP A 285 20.55 -14.37 1.09
N GLU A 286 20.30 -15.64 1.46
CA GLU A 286 20.61 -16.82 0.64
C GLU A 286 19.42 -17.16 -0.27
N TYR A 287 19.10 -16.30 -1.22
CA TYR A 287 17.86 -16.37 -2.00
C TYR A 287 17.71 -17.64 -2.85
N GLU A 288 18.79 -18.17 -3.43
CA GLU A 288 18.73 -19.43 -4.19
C GLU A 288 18.46 -20.65 -3.28
N ALA A 289 19.03 -20.64 -2.07
CA ALA A 289 18.76 -21.69 -1.08
C ALA A 289 17.32 -21.59 -0.54
N ALA A 290 16.82 -20.36 -0.35
CA ALA A 290 15.42 -20.11 -0.02
C ALA A 290 14.48 -20.65 -1.10
N ARG A 291 14.76 -20.35 -2.37
CA ARG A 291 14.00 -20.85 -3.53
C ARG A 291 13.92 -22.37 -3.51
N ALA A 292 15.06 -23.05 -3.39
CA ALA A 292 15.11 -24.52 -3.35
C ALA A 292 14.31 -25.10 -2.16
N ALA A 293 14.39 -24.47 -1.00
CA ALA A 293 13.64 -24.90 0.19
C ALA A 293 12.12 -24.74 0.01
N PHE A 294 11.66 -23.62 -0.54
CA PHE A 294 10.24 -23.41 -0.82
C PHE A 294 9.72 -24.30 -1.95
N ASP A 295 10.49 -24.52 -3.01
CA ASP A 295 10.14 -25.49 -4.06
C ASP A 295 9.96 -26.89 -3.49
N ALA A 296 10.86 -27.33 -2.60
CA ALA A 296 10.73 -28.60 -1.89
C ALA A 296 9.50 -28.62 -0.96
N ALA A 297 9.24 -27.53 -0.23
CA ALA A 297 8.06 -27.40 0.62
C ALA A 297 6.76 -27.58 -0.20
N LEU A 298 6.67 -26.92 -1.35
CA LEU A 298 5.52 -27.00 -2.26
C LEU A 298 5.41 -28.32 -3.02
N ALA A 299 6.50 -29.08 -3.16
CA ALA A 299 6.46 -30.44 -3.68
C ALA A 299 5.84 -31.41 -2.67
N HIS A 300 6.10 -31.22 -1.38
CA HIS A 300 5.53 -32.03 -0.30
C HIS A 300 4.11 -31.60 0.09
N GLN A 301 3.84 -30.30 0.10
CA GLN A 301 2.54 -29.72 0.43
C GLN A 301 2.15 -28.68 -0.63
N PRO A 302 1.49 -29.11 -1.72
CA PRO A 302 1.16 -28.24 -2.85
C PRO A 302 0.23 -27.07 -2.53
N ASP A 303 -0.54 -27.19 -1.44
CA ASP A 303 -1.56 -26.22 -0.98
C ASP A 303 -1.03 -25.27 0.11
N ASP A 304 0.29 -25.18 0.30
CA ASP A 304 0.92 -24.22 1.21
C ASP A 304 1.02 -22.83 0.57
N HIS A 305 -0.04 -22.03 0.74
CA HIS A 305 -0.13 -20.70 0.14
C HIS A 305 0.96 -19.74 0.63
N ARG A 306 1.40 -19.88 1.90
CA ARG A 306 2.46 -19.06 2.48
C ARG A 306 3.80 -19.35 1.83
N SER A 307 4.14 -20.63 1.65
CA SER A 307 5.35 -21.01 0.90
C SER A 307 5.29 -20.56 -0.56
N ALA A 308 4.12 -20.62 -1.21
CA ALA A 308 3.96 -20.12 -2.59
C ALA A 308 4.14 -18.60 -2.67
N TYR A 309 3.62 -17.85 -1.71
CA TYR A 309 3.82 -16.40 -1.63
C TYR A 309 5.29 -16.04 -1.36
N ALA A 310 5.91 -16.68 -0.35
CA ALA A 310 7.32 -16.45 -0.02
C ALA A 310 8.26 -16.83 -1.17
N LEU A 311 7.95 -17.88 -1.93
CA LEU A 311 8.66 -18.21 -3.16
C LEU A 311 8.51 -17.11 -4.22
N GLY A 312 7.32 -16.51 -4.35
CA GLY A 312 7.11 -15.36 -5.23
C GLY A 312 7.98 -14.16 -4.87
N VAL A 313 8.07 -13.83 -3.58
CA VAL A 313 8.95 -12.77 -3.08
C VAL A 313 10.43 -13.12 -3.31
N THR A 314 10.80 -14.38 -3.08
CA THR A 314 12.16 -14.89 -3.35
C THR A 314 12.51 -14.73 -4.83
N CYS A 315 11.58 -15.03 -5.74
CA CYS A 315 11.75 -14.81 -7.17
C CYS A 315 11.96 -13.32 -7.51
N GLU A 316 11.26 -12.38 -6.86
CA GLU A 316 11.53 -10.94 -7.08
C GLU A 316 12.93 -10.52 -6.61
N LEU A 317 13.39 -11.03 -5.47
CA LEU A 317 14.75 -10.79 -4.97
C LEU A 317 15.82 -11.34 -5.92
N LEU A 318 15.50 -12.44 -6.61
CA LEU A 318 16.32 -13.02 -7.68
C LEU A 318 16.10 -12.38 -9.06
N ARG A 319 15.27 -11.32 -9.17
CA ARG A 319 14.90 -10.65 -10.43
C ARG A 319 14.18 -11.56 -11.44
N ASP A 320 13.61 -12.69 -11.00
CA ASP A 320 12.78 -13.61 -11.79
C ASP A 320 11.30 -13.18 -11.74
N TRP A 321 10.96 -12.11 -12.45
CA TRP A 321 9.63 -11.49 -12.41
C TRP A 321 8.50 -12.38 -12.92
N ASP A 322 8.78 -13.21 -13.94
CA ASP A 322 7.79 -14.15 -14.48
C ASP A 322 7.57 -15.33 -13.51
N GLY A 323 8.64 -15.82 -12.87
CA GLY A 323 8.56 -16.78 -11.77
C GLY A 323 7.75 -16.24 -10.60
N ALA A 324 7.99 -14.99 -10.19
CA ALA A 324 7.24 -14.33 -9.13
C ALA A 324 5.74 -14.27 -9.44
N LEU A 325 5.36 -13.82 -10.64
CA LEU A 325 3.95 -13.78 -11.07
C LEU A 325 3.27 -15.14 -11.06
N LYS A 326 3.97 -16.19 -11.50
CA LYS A 326 3.45 -17.56 -11.46
C LYS A 326 3.18 -17.99 -10.03
N CYS A 327 4.09 -17.69 -9.10
CA CYS A 327 3.97 -18.03 -7.69
C CYS A 327 2.83 -17.26 -7.01
N TYR A 328 2.69 -15.96 -7.25
CA TYR A 328 1.59 -15.18 -6.69
C TYR A 328 0.22 -15.58 -7.20
N ARG A 329 0.09 -15.90 -8.50
CA ARG A 329 -1.15 -16.47 -9.04
C ARG A 329 -1.50 -17.80 -8.38
N ARG A 330 -0.49 -18.64 -8.14
CA ARG A 330 -0.69 -19.91 -7.44
C ARG A 330 -1.16 -19.66 -6.00
N ALA A 331 -0.46 -18.80 -5.25
CA ALA A 331 -0.80 -18.48 -3.86
C ALA A 331 -2.22 -17.90 -3.74
N ALA A 332 -2.59 -16.92 -4.55
CA ALA A 332 -3.91 -16.28 -4.54
C ALA A 332 -5.06 -17.21 -5.00
N GLY A 333 -4.74 -18.32 -5.65
CA GLY A 333 -5.71 -19.31 -6.13
C GLY A 333 -5.93 -20.50 -5.20
N MET A 334 -5.26 -20.56 -4.05
CA MET A 334 -5.35 -21.70 -3.14
C MET A 334 -6.64 -21.67 -2.30
N PRO A 335 -7.21 -22.84 -1.96
CA PRO A 335 -8.38 -22.90 -1.09
C PRO A 335 -8.01 -22.55 0.36
N GLY A 336 -8.97 -21.97 1.10
CA GLY A 336 -8.81 -21.71 2.54
C GLY A 336 -7.99 -20.48 2.91
N LEU A 337 -7.72 -19.59 1.96
CA LEU A 337 -7.11 -18.28 2.21
C LEU A 337 -7.99 -17.43 3.13
N SER A 338 -7.35 -16.74 4.08
CA SER A 338 -7.97 -15.61 4.74
C SER A 338 -8.22 -14.47 3.74
N GLU A 339 -9.20 -13.61 4.00
CA GLU A 339 -9.43 -12.42 3.16
C GLU A 339 -8.17 -11.53 3.13
N ASP A 340 -7.46 -11.42 4.26
CA ASP A 340 -6.23 -10.63 4.39
C ASP A 340 -5.09 -11.17 3.52
N ASP A 341 -4.81 -12.49 3.60
CA ASP A 341 -3.80 -13.14 2.76
C ASP A 341 -4.14 -13.00 1.28
N GLN A 342 -5.43 -13.14 0.92
CA GLN A 342 -5.88 -13.00 -0.45
C GLN A 342 -5.60 -11.59 -1.00
N VAL A 343 -5.88 -10.54 -0.22
CA VAL A 343 -5.59 -9.16 -0.60
C VAL A 343 -4.08 -8.97 -0.83
N VAL A 344 -3.24 -9.40 0.12
CA VAL A 344 -1.78 -9.27 0.03
C VAL A 344 -1.25 -9.93 -1.25
N TYR A 345 -1.69 -11.15 -1.56
CA TYR A 345 -1.16 -11.90 -2.70
C TYR A 345 -1.62 -11.32 -4.03
N ILE A 346 -2.86 -10.82 -4.11
CA ILE A 346 -3.38 -10.14 -5.30
C ILE A 346 -2.63 -8.83 -5.54
N VAL A 347 -2.39 -8.03 -4.49
CA VAL A 347 -1.62 -6.78 -4.60
C VAL A 347 -0.20 -7.05 -5.10
N ALA A 348 0.50 -8.04 -4.53
CA ALA A 348 1.84 -8.40 -4.99
C ALA A 348 1.85 -8.83 -6.47
N LYS A 349 0.88 -9.66 -6.88
CA LYS A 349 0.69 -10.11 -8.25
C LYS A 349 0.43 -8.95 -9.22
N ASP A 350 -0.54 -8.09 -8.91
CA ASP A 350 -0.94 -6.99 -9.79
C ASP A 350 0.18 -5.94 -9.91
N ARG A 351 0.88 -5.65 -8.82
CA ARG A 351 2.07 -4.78 -8.81
C ARG A 351 3.18 -5.31 -9.74
N VAL A 352 3.58 -6.57 -9.61
CA VAL A 352 4.63 -7.12 -10.49
C VAL A 352 4.16 -7.14 -11.94
N ALA A 353 2.88 -7.45 -12.19
CA ALA A 353 2.33 -7.46 -13.55
C ALA A 353 2.35 -6.07 -14.19
N ALA A 354 2.08 -5.01 -13.41
CA ALA A 354 2.11 -3.63 -13.87
C ALA A 354 3.53 -3.10 -14.10
N HIS A 355 4.52 -3.60 -13.33
CA HIS A 355 5.86 -3.03 -13.29
C HIS A 355 6.90 -3.78 -14.13
N LYS A 356 6.81 -5.11 -14.25
CA LYS A 356 7.92 -5.96 -14.72
C LYS A 356 8.60 -5.53 -16.03
N ASP A 357 7.84 -4.96 -16.97
CA ASP A 357 8.36 -4.56 -18.28
C ASP A 357 9.12 -3.22 -18.24
N ARG A 358 8.95 -2.46 -17.16
CA ARG A 358 9.57 -1.18 -16.89
C ARG A 358 10.65 -1.24 -15.80
N ILE A 359 10.84 -2.38 -15.14
CA ILE A 359 11.89 -2.49 -14.13
C ILE A 359 13.25 -2.38 -14.82
N ARG A 360 14.08 -1.45 -14.34
CA ARG A 360 15.46 -1.27 -14.81
C ARG A 360 16.20 -2.60 -14.69
N ARG A 361 16.79 -3.03 -15.80
CA ARG A 361 17.67 -4.21 -15.83
C ARG A 361 19.08 -3.71 -15.57
N ASP A 362 19.71 -4.26 -14.53
CA ASP A 362 21.09 -3.97 -14.15
C ASP A 362 22.11 -4.56 -15.14
#